data_AF-A0A8B7DWC5-F1
#
_entry.id   AF-A0A8B7DWC5-F1
#
_cell.length_a   1.000
_cell.length_b   1.000
_cell.length_c   1.000
_cell.angle_alpha   90.00
_cell.angle_beta   90.00
_cell.angle_gamma   90.00
#
_symmetry.space_group_name_H-M   'P 1'
#
loop_
_entity.id
_entity.type
_entity.pdbx_description
1 polymer ?
#
loop_
_entity_poly.entity_id
_entity_poly.type
_entity_poly.pdbx_seq_one_letter_code
_entity_poly.pdbx_strand_id
1 'polypeptide(L)'
;MAASDPIGAEQVAATVLASKSASPHGTIRFSQPCVKLLPLRKEPSSAQQLFKEPLTTQNMVQIQQNIGLSNNGMRKLGSALNQISHIRLVEPSFQQKFAQAGQKLCDHFTVSSITLAENNQISQVVHCQYLSSLSDVFLASKKMTDSAILKLGIDGGGSFLKVSFTHIIVDEGETPLHSPLQKTIKLMSPQTTKSTCVKQQLLVAIAQNTPENYHNVKAIFDIIQVQEKCQMDSLVISCDLKLANILCGIQSHSSKHPCCWCDVSSLNLQNCGSPRTFGEIRRQHFEFINAGGDTRKSKEFKNIIHVPLVNFPDHKLVLEAIPPMELHLLLGVVNHLYKNLCKIWPGAEKWPASLRIPIQPYHGGHFNGNDCMKLLRGLDKLQLVTGYNNFSQAHDFMQPLALFKDVVISCFGNNLDPDYESKISKFKQSYIRLPISVIPKVHAVFYHVPQFIKIKKTGLGLFSEQATEALHSNFKVHWERYKRDSSHLDYASQLLKCVIKYNSK
;
A
#
# COMPACT_ATOMS: atom_id res chain seq x y z
N MET A 1 -32.50 26.24 54.00
CA MET A 1 -32.82 26.37 52.57
C MET A 1 -31.64 26.08 51.64
N ALA A 2 -30.40 26.53 51.90
CA ALA A 2 -29.26 26.22 51.02
C ALA A 2 -28.80 24.75 51.01
N ALA A 3 -29.09 23.97 52.06
CA ALA A 3 -28.72 22.54 52.11
C ALA A 3 -29.69 21.60 51.36
N SER A 4 -30.87 22.10 50.97
CA SER A 4 -31.94 21.30 50.35
C SER A 4 -32.08 21.52 48.83
N ASP A 5 -31.51 22.60 48.29
CA ASP A 5 -31.41 22.86 46.85
C ASP A 5 -30.10 23.63 46.56
N PRO A 6 -29.01 22.90 46.27
CA PRO A 6 -27.70 23.48 46.00
C PRO A 6 -27.69 24.36 44.74
N ILE A 7 -28.47 23.98 43.72
CA ILE A 7 -28.48 24.64 42.40
C ILE A 7 -29.25 25.95 42.49
N GLY A 8 -30.41 25.95 43.16
CA GLY A 8 -31.14 27.19 43.44
C GLY A 8 -30.33 28.16 44.31
N ALA A 9 -29.58 27.65 45.29
CA ALA A 9 -28.69 28.46 46.11
C ALA A 9 -27.52 29.07 45.29
N GLU A 10 -26.93 28.31 44.36
CA GLU A 10 -25.90 28.81 43.45
C GLU A 10 -26.42 29.90 42.50
N GLN A 11 -27.62 29.73 41.94
CA GLN A 11 -28.22 30.73 41.04
C GLN A 11 -28.52 32.05 41.75
N VAL A 12 -29.03 31.97 42.98
CA VAL A 12 -29.25 33.16 43.83
C VAL A 12 -27.92 33.83 44.18
N ALA A 13 -26.90 33.05 44.56
CA ALA A 13 -25.57 33.58 44.86
C ALA A 13 -24.92 34.24 43.63
N ALA A 14 -25.04 33.64 42.44
CA ALA A 14 -24.51 34.18 41.19
C ALA A 14 -25.20 35.50 40.79
N THR A 15 -26.53 35.56 40.96
CA THR A 15 -27.31 36.77 40.69
C THR A 15 -26.93 37.92 41.63
N VAL A 16 -26.71 37.61 42.91
CA VAL A 16 -26.25 38.58 43.92
C VAL A 16 -24.80 39.03 43.67
N LEU A 17 -23.94 38.14 43.16
CA LEU A 17 -22.57 38.48 42.75
C LEU A 17 -22.52 39.35 41.48
N ALA A 18 -23.46 39.15 40.56
CA ALA A 18 -23.55 39.93 39.32
C ALA A 18 -24.04 41.37 39.55
N SER A 19 -24.87 41.60 40.57
CA SER A 19 -25.48 42.91 40.86
C SER A 19 -24.60 43.85 41.69
N LYS A 20 -23.47 43.38 42.23
CA LYS A 20 -22.53 44.21 43.00
C LYS A 20 -21.33 44.67 42.18
N SER A 21 -21.03 45.97 42.25
CA SER A 21 -19.81 46.54 41.68
C SER A 21 -18.58 46.09 42.47
N ALA A 22 -17.54 45.66 41.77
CA ALA A 22 -16.26 45.30 42.38
C ALA A 22 -15.48 46.57 42.76
N SER A 23 -14.69 46.49 43.82
CA SER A 23 -13.69 47.52 44.13
C SER A 23 -12.62 47.62 43.04
N PRO A 24 -11.82 48.70 42.97
CA PRO A 24 -10.79 48.90 41.93
C PRO A 24 -9.77 47.75 41.80
N HIS A 25 -9.64 46.90 42.82
CA HIS A 25 -8.77 45.71 42.82
C HIS A 25 -9.53 44.38 42.61
N GLY A 26 -10.73 44.42 42.00
CA GLY A 26 -11.48 43.23 41.58
C GLY A 26 -12.09 42.39 42.72
N THR A 27 -12.14 42.92 43.94
CA THR A 27 -12.67 42.22 45.12
C THR A 27 -14.09 42.70 45.44
N ILE A 28 -15.03 41.77 45.64
CA ILE A 28 -16.41 42.00 46.09
C ILE A 28 -16.50 41.61 47.56
N ARG A 29 -17.08 42.48 48.41
CA ARG A 29 -17.22 42.25 49.86
C ARG A 29 -18.67 41.98 50.25
N PHE A 30 -18.89 40.94 51.06
CA PHE A 30 -20.20 40.58 51.59
C PHE A 30 -20.29 40.77 53.11
N SER A 31 -21.40 41.34 53.57
CA SER A 31 -21.78 41.37 54.98
C SER A 31 -22.34 40.01 55.40
N GLN A 32 -21.86 39.50 56.53
CA GLN A 32 -22.40 38.31 57.18
C GLN A 32 -22.83 38.68 58.61
N PRO A 33 -23.74 37.90 59.24
CA PRO A 33 -24.29 38.23 60.57
C PRO A 33 -23.27 38.20 61.74
N CYS A 34 -21.98 37.96 61.48
CA CYS A 34 -20.91 38.02 62.47
C CYS A 34 -19.66 38.74 61.92
N VAL A 35 -19.63 40.06 62.15
CA VAL A 35 -18.51 41.03 62.34
C VAL A 35 -17.29 41.06 61.38
N LYS A 36 -17.12 40.21 60.36
CA LYS A 36 -16.11 40.45 59.30
C LYS A 36 -16.69 40.28 57.89
N LEU A 37 -16.36 41.26 57.02
CA LEU A 37 -16.72 41.21 55.60
C LEU A 37 -15.93 40.11 54.89
N LEU A 38 -16.60 39.24 54.12
CA LEU A 38 -15.96 38.19 53.34
C LEU A 38 -15.48 38.76 51.98
N PRO A 39 -14.16 38.74 51.67
CA PRO A 39 -13.66 39.18 50.36
C PRO A 39 -13.67 38.02 49.33
N LEU A 40 -14.31 38.23 48.19
CA LEU A 40 -14.30 37.32 47.04
C LEU A 40 -13.64 38.00 45.84
N ARG A 41 -12.66 37.33 45.21
CA ARG A 41 -12.08 37.74 43.93
C ARG A 41 -12.75 36.95 42.79
N LYS A 42 -13.13 37.63 41.71
CA LYS A 42 -13.51 36.96 40.46
C LYS A 42 -12.24 36.41 39.82
N GLU A 43 -12.01 35.11 39.91
CA GLU A 43 -11.06 34.45 39.00
C GLU A 43 -11.74 34.10 37.67
N PRO A 44 -11.03 34.13 36.53
CA PRO A 44 -11.58 33.68 35.26
C PRO A 44 -11.92 32.19 35.31
N SER A 45 -13.00 31.78 34.64
CA SER A 45 -13.47 30.39 34.67
C SER A 45 -12.42 29.41 34.12
N SER A 46 -12.37 28.21 34.70
CA SER A 46 -11.50 27.08 34.36
C SER A 46 -11.51 26.68 32.87
N ALA A 47 -12.50 27.10 32.08
CA ALA A 47 -12.53 26.93 30.64
C ALA A 47 -11.41 27.68 29.90
N GLN A 48 -10.93 28.81 30.43
CA GLN A 48 -9.83 29.58 29.82
C GLN A 48 -8.46 28.89 29.96
N GLN A 49 -8.33 27.89 30.84
CA GLN A 49 -7.06 27.17 31.03
C GLN A 49 -6.83 26.04 30.01
N LEU A 50 -7.86 25.59 29.28
CA LEU A 50 -7.76 24.44 28.37
C LEU A 50 -7.17 24.78 26.99
N PHE A 51 -7.16 26.05 26.57
CA PHE A 51 -6.61 26.48 25.27
C PHE A 51 -5.68 27.68 25.46
N LYS A 52 -4.46 27.46 25.97
CA LYS A 52 -3.45 28.52 26.09
C LYS A 52 -2.91 29.01 24.74
N GLU A 53 -2.98 28.18 23.70
CA GLU A 53 -2.46 28.48 22.37
C GLU A 53 -3.46 28.14 21.27
N PRO A 54 -3.58 28.96 20.22
CA PRO A 54 -4.44 28.66 19.08
C PRO A 54 -3.95 27.44 18.30
N LEU A 55 -4.88 26.66 17.77
CA LEU A 55 -4.59 25.56 16.84
C LEU A 55 -3.84 26.09 15.62
N THR A 56 -2.66 25.53 15.38
CA THR A 56 -1.82 25.88 14.24
C THR A 56 -2.34 25.22 12.95
N THR A 57 -1.91 25.71 11.79
CA THR A 57 -2.16 25.09 10.48
C THR A 57 -1.67 23.64 10.46
N GLN A 58 -0.56 23.33 11.14
CA GLN A 58 -0.08 21.95 11.27
C GLN A 58 -1.05 21.07 12.07
N ASN A 59 -1.60 21.57 13.18
CA ASN A 59 -2.62 20.81 13.93
C ASN A 59 -3.87 20.58 13.07
N MET A 60 -4.28 21.59 12.30
CA MET A 60 -5.42 21.49 11.39
C MET A 60 -5.16 20.50 10.23
N VAL A 61 -3.94 20.44 9.68
CA VAL A 61 -3.54 19.42 8.69
C VAL A 61 -3.57 18.02 9.30
N GLN A 62 -3.10 17.83 10.54
CA GLN A 62 -3.18 16.54 11.23
C GLN A 62 -4.63 16.10 11.46
N ILE A 63 -5.50 17.04 11.89
CA ILE A 63 -6.94 16.80 12.02
C ILE A 63 -7.54 16.38 10.68
N GLN A 64 -7.15 17.06 9.59
CA GLN A 64 -7.60 16.71 8.25
C GLN A 64 -7.20 15.28 7.85
N GLN A 65 -5.95 14.89 8.10
CA GLN A 65 -5.42 13.57 7.78
C GLN A 65 -6.15 12.47 8.57
N ASN A 66 -6.47 12.74 9.84
CA ASN A 66 -7.16 11.79 10.71
C ASN A 66 -8.65 11.63 10.38
N ILE A 67 -9.33 12.73 10.07
CA ILE A 67 -10.80 12.74 9.87
C ILE A 67 -11.19 12.61 8.39
N GLY A 68 -10.25 12.84 7.46
CA GLY A 68 -10.48 12.73 6.01
C GLY A 68 -11.32 13.89 5.44
N LEU A 69 -11.36 15.03 6.11
CA LEU A 69 -12.09 16.21 5.65
C LEU A 69 -11.47 16.79 4.37
N SER A 70 -12.31 17.27 3.45
CA SER A 70 -11.83 17.98 2.27
C SER A 70 -11.22 19.34 2.64
N ASN A 71 -10.37 19.93 1.78
CA ASN A 71 -9.81 21.26 2.04
C ASN A 71 -10.91 22.32 2.28
N ASN A 72 -12.02 22.25 1.55
CA ASN A 72 -13.17 23.12 1.79
C ASN A 72 -13.87 22.80 3.12
N GLY A 73 -13.96 21.52 3.49
CA GLY A 73 -14.44 21.08 4.80
C GLY A 73 -13.57 21.64 5.94
N MET A 74 -12.25 21.59 5.78
CA MET A 74 -11.30 22.14 6.76
C MET A 74 -11.35 23.67 6.84
N ARG A 75 -11.50 24.37 5.71
CA ARG A 75 -11.72 25.82 5.71
C ARG A 75 -13.01 26.19 6.45
N LYS A 76 -14.09 25.46 6.20
CA LYS A 76 -15.37 25.65 6.91
C LYS A 76 -15.24 25.33 8.40
N LEU A 77 -14.53 24.25 8.75
CA LEU A 77 -14.28 23.88 10.14
C LEU A 77 -13.47 24.96 10.86
N GLY A 78 -12.36 25.44 10.27
CA GLY A 78 -11.55 26.51 10.85
C GLY A 78 -12.33 27.82 11.01
N SER A 79 -13.18 28.17 10.05
CA SER A 79 -14.09 29.30 10.16
C SER A 79 -15.13 29.10 11.28
N ALA A 80 -15.75 27.91 11.37
CA ALA A 80 -16.75 27.60 12.39
C ALA A 80 -16.16 27.63 13.81
N LEU A 81 -14.98 27.05 14.01
CA LEU A 81 -14.27 27.07 15.30
C LEU A 81 -14.01 28.51 15.78
N ASN A 82 -13.62 29.40 14.87
CA ASN A 82 -13.42 30.82 15.18
C ASN A 82 -14.73 31.61 15.36
N GLN A 83 -15.86 31.12 14.86
CA GLN A 83 -17.18 31.75 15.06
C GLN A 83 -17.84 31.36 16.38
N ILE A 84 -17.62 30.13 16.85
CA ILE A 84 -18.27 29.58 18.05
C ILE A 84 -17.61 30.08 19.35
N SER A 85 -16.33 30.45 19.29
CA SER A 85 -15.56 30.85 20.46
C SER A 85 -15.31 32.35 20.51
N HIS A 86 -15.47 32.94 21.69
CA HIS A 86 -15.08 34.33 21.97
C HIS A 86 -13.57 34.55 21.92
N ILE A 87 -12.78 33.47 21.96
CA ILE A 87 -11.33 33.44 21.80
C ILE A 87 -11.01 32.81 20.46
N ARG A 88 -10.08 33.41 19.70
CA ARG A 88 -9.65 32.87 18.41
C ARG A 88 -8.97 31.51 18.60
N LEU A 89 -9.64 30.43 18.19
CA LEU A 89 -9.17 29.05 18.37
C LEU A 89 -8.21 28.58 17.28
N VAL A 90 -8.27 29.16 16.09
CA VAL A 90 -7.41 28.79 14.95
C VAL A 90 -6.54 29.98 14.54
N GLU A 91 -5.27 29.71 14.28
CA GLU A 91 -4.25 30.74 14.07
C GLU A 91 -4.60 31.80 12.99
N PRO A 92 -4.02 33.01 13.08
CA PRO A 92 -4.13 34.02 12.04
C PRO A 92 -3.63 33.53 10.68
N SER A 93 -4.31 33.96 9.63
CA SER A 93 -3.99 33.60 8.23
C SER A 93 -4.03 32.09 7.93
N PHE A 94 -4.72 31.30 8.76
CA PHE A 94 -4.92 29.86 8.53
C PHE A 94 -5.36 29.55 7.10
N GLN A 95 -6.34 30.26 6.53
CA GLN A 95 -6.80 29.96 5.17
C GLN A 95 -5.68 30.09 4.12
N GLN A 96 -4.78 31.06 4.31
CA GLN A 96 -3.67 31.33 3.40
C GLN A 96 -2.52 30.33 3.63
N LYS A 97 -2.14 30.08 4.89
CA LYS A 97 -1.12 29.09 5.27
C LYS A 97 -1.53 27.67 4.91
N PHE A 98 -2.81 27.32 5.07
CA PHE A 98 -3.38 26.03 4.71
C PHE A 98 -3.48 25.85 3.19
N ALA A 99 -3.79 26.93 2.45
CA ALA A 99 -3.71 26.91 0.99
C ALA A 99 -2.26 26.74 0.50
N GLN A 100 -1.29 27.45 1.10
CA GLN A 100 0.13 27.29 0.81
C GLN A 100 0.65 25.89 1.16
N ALA A 101 0.22 25.32 2.29
CA ALA A 101 0.54 23.93 2.64
C ALA A 101 0.02 22.94 1.59
N GLY A 102 -1.16 23.19 1.01
CA GLY A 102 -1.71 22.42 -0.10
C GLY A 102 -1.05 22.67 -1.46
N GLN A 103 -0.31 23.77 -1.63
CA GLN A 103 0.44 24.10 -2.84
C GLN A 103 1.84 23.49 -2.87
N LYS A 104 2.43 23.11 -1.71
CA LYS A 104 3.77 22.53 -1.66
C LYS A 104 3.96 21.34 -2.60
N LEU A 105 2.92 20.53 -2.81
CA LEU A 105 2.98 19.39 -3.73
C LEU A 105 2.78 19.76 -5.20
N CYS A 106 2.18 20.92 -5.52
CA CYS A 106 1.93 21.33 -6.91
C CYS A 106 3.22 21.42 -7.70
N ASP A 107 4.26 22.01 -7.10
CA ASP A 107 5.53 22.30 -7.79
C ASP A 107 6.34 21.02 -8.08
N HIS A 108 6.02 19.91 -7.42
CA HIS A 108 6.69 18.63 -7.65
C HIS A 108 6.08 17.80 -8.77
N PHE A 109 4.87 18.13 -9.25
CA PHE A 109 4.17 17.36 -10.27
C PHE A 109 4.02 18.15 -11.56
N THR A 110 4.18 17.47 -12.69
CA THR A 110 3.98 18.04 -14.02
C THR A 110 3.28 17.02 -14.94
N VAL A 111 2.95 17.44 -16.15
CA VAL A 111 2.41 16.59 -17.20
C VAL A 111 3.42 16.51 -18.34
N SER A 112 3.72 15.30 -18.78
CA SER A 112 4.50 15.03 -19.98
C SER A 112 3.69 14.18 -20.96
N SER A 113 4.00 14.31 -22.24
CA SER A 113 3.42 13.46 -23.29
C SER A 113 4.37 12.31 -23.61
N ILE A 114 3.86 11.08 -23.71
CA ILE A 114 4.59 9.94 -24.25
C ILE A 114 3.89 9.42 -25.51
N THR A 115 4.67 8.89 -26.45
CA THR A 115 4.13 8.18 -27.62
C THR A 115 4.03 6.70 -27.30
N LEU A 116 2.81 6.15 -27.39
CA LEU A 116 2.56 4.74 -27.14
C LEU A 116 3.12 3.88 -28.28
N ALA A 117 3.86 2.83 -27.93
CA ALA A 117 4.54 1.98 -28.90
C ALA A 117 3.58 1.19 -29.82
N GLU A 118 2.34 0.93 -29.39
CA GLU A 118 1.40 0.08 -30.13
C GLU A 118 0.74 0.77 -31.31
N ASN A 119 0.44 2.05 -31.16
CA ASN A 119 -0.43 2.78 -32.09
C ASN A 119 0.03 4.22 -32.36
N ASN A 120 1.21 4.60 -31.85
CA ASN A 120 1.77 5.94 -31.93
C ASN A 120 0.83 7.04 -31.39
N GLN A 121 -0.17 6.69 -30.57
CA GLN A 121 -1.02 7.67 -29.92
C GLN A 121 -0.26 8.38 -28.80
N ILE A 122 -0.59 9.64 -28.58
CA ILE A 122 -0.03 10.43 -27.50
C ILE A 122 -0.82 10.13 -26.22
N SER A 123 -0.12 9.70 -25.18
CA SER A 123 -0.65 9.51 -23.83
C SER A 123 -0.12 10.60 -22.91
N GLN A 124 -1.01 11.19 -22.11
CA GLN A 124 -0.65 12.20 -21.11
C GLN A 124 -0.29 11.49 -19.80
N VAL A 125 0.93 11.74 -19.33
CA VAL A 125 1.46 11.18 -18.08
C VAL A 125 1.58 12.30 -17.07
N VAL A 126 0.85 12.18 -15.96
CA VAL A 126 1.11 13.02 -14.79
C VAL A 126 2.17 12.35 -13.95
N HIS A 127 3.24 13.07 -13.63
CA HIS A 127 4.37 12.50 -12.91
C HIS A 127 5.05 13.51 -11.98
N CYS A 128 5.81 12.97 -11.02
CA CYS A 128 6.72 13.75 -10.21
C CYS A 128 7.97 14.12 -11.04
N GLN A 129 8.42 15.37 -10.94
CA GLN A 129 9.61 15.85 -11.63
C GLN A 129 10.89 15.28 -11.03
N TYR A 130 10.99 15.28 -9.70
CA TYR A 130 12.16 14.82 -8.97
C TYR A 130 11.76 14.02 -7.74
N LEU A 131 11.94 12.70 -7.79
CA LEU A 131 11.60 11.79 -6.68
C LEU A 131 12.37 12.12 -5.39
N SER A 132 13.59 12.63 -5.50
CA SER A 132 14.40 13.09 -4.36
C SER A 132 13.70 14.21 -3.60
N SER A 133 13.29 15.27 -4.29
CA SER A 133 12.63 16.42 -3.66
C SER A 133 11.31 16.05 -2.97
N LEU A 134 10.54 15.15 -3.59
CA LEU A 134 9.29 14.65 -3.01
C LEU A 134 9.55 13.77 -1.76
N SER A 135 10.65 13.01 -1.77
CA SER A 135 11.09 12.23 -0.62
C SER A 135 11.42 13.13 0.56
N ASP A 136 12.16 14.21 0.33
CA ASP A 136 12.57 15.15 1.38
C ASP A 136 11.36 15.83 2.03
N VAL A 137 10.39 16.25 1.22
CA VAL A 137 9.13 16.81 1.70
C VAL A 137 8.35 15.80 2.54
N PHE A 138 8.33 14.54 2.11
CA PHE A 138 7.63 13.47 2.84
C PHE A 138 8.32 13.13 4.16
N LEU A 139 9.65 12.95 4.16
CA LEU A 139 10.44 12.68 5.37
C LEU A 139 10.32 13.82 6.39
N ALA A 140 10.43 15.07 5.94
CA ALA A 140 10.24 16.25 6.78
C ALA A 140 8.83 16.33 7.36
N SER A 141 7.80 15.95 6.59
CA SER A 141 6.41 15.97 7.06
C SER A 141 6.10 14.92 8.14
N LYS A 142 6.86 13.82 8.17
CA LYS A 142 6.59 12.67 9.06
C LYS A 142 7.58 12.50 10.21
N LYS A 143 8.58 13.38 10.34
CA LYS A 143 9.65 13.28 11.36
C LYS A 143 10.34 11.89 11.35
N MET A 144 10.61 11.36 10.17
CA MET A 144 11.16 10.00 9.98
C MET A 144 12.70 10.02 10.01
N THR A 145 13.31 8.95 10.52
CA THR A 145 14.77 8.71 10.53
C THR A 145 15.26 8.01 9.25
N ASP A 146 16.57 8.05 9.00
CA ASP A 146 17.25 7.59 7.76
C ASP A 146 17.21 6.07 7.49
N SER A 147 16.65 5.23 8.36
CA SER A 147 16.63 3.77 8.23
C SER A 147 15.43 3.21 7.44
N ALA A 148 15.08 3.85 6.32
CA ALA A 148 13.91 3.48 5.53
C ALA A 148 14.26 2.62 4.28
N ILE A 149 13.49 1.55 4.08
CA ILE A 149 13.43 0.84 2.79
C ILE A 149 12.65 1.71 1.81
N LEU A 150 13.21 1.97 0.64
CA LEU A 150 12.51 2.68 -0.44
C LEU A 150 11.78 1.67 -1.30
N LYS A 151 10.47 1.83 -1.47
CA LYS A 151 9.65 0.95 -2.29
C LYS A 151 9.02 1.70 -3.44
N LEU A 152 9.29 1.24 -4.65
CA LEU A 152 8.59 1.66 -5.86
C LEU A 152 7.54 0.60 -6.22
N GLY A 153 6.27 0.96 -6.26
CA GLY A 153 5.20 0.11 -6.74
C GLY A 153 4.88 0.40 -8.20
N ILE A 154 4.62 -0.61 -9.03
CA ILE A 154 4.05 -0.41 -10.37
C ILE A 154 2.99 -1.46 -10.66
N ASP A 155 1.86 -1.01 -11.19
CA ASP A 155 0.72 -1.87 -11.56
C ASP A 155 -0.14 -1.23 -12.67
N GLY A 156 -0.60 -2.05 -13.61
CA GLY A 156 -1.51 -1.70 -14.70
C GLY A 156 -2.92 -2.23 -14.52
N GLY A 157 -3.55 -1.97 -13.37
CA GLY A 157 -4.96 -2.27 -13.13
C GLY A 157 -5.93 -1.12 -13.47
N GLY A 158 -7.23 -1.44 -13.56
CA GLY A 158 -8.31 -0.43 -13.47
C GLY A 158 -8.19 0.76 -14.44
N SER A 159 -7.76 0.50 -15.68
CA SER A 159 -7.59 1.49 -16.77
C SER A 159 -6.46 2.51 -16.59
N PHE A 160 -5.54 2.30 -15.65
CA PHE A 160 -4.39 3.17 -15.46
C PHE A 160 -3.13 2.35 -15.20
N LEU A 161 -2.03 2.75 -15.82
CA LEU A 161 -0.70 2.37 -15.38
C LEU A 161 -0.26 3.37 -14.31
N LYS A 162 0.07 2.87 -13.11
CA LYS A 162 0.41 3.71 -11.96
C LYS A 162 1.76 3.31 -11.40
N VAL A 163 2.52 4.31 -10.96
CA VAL A 163 3.74 4.14 -10.19
C VAL A 163 3.56 4.80 -8.84
N SER A 164 3.74 4.03 -7.78
CA SER A 164 3.70 4.51 -6.39
C SER A 164 5.09 4.50 -5.76
N PHE A 165 5.29 5.37 -4.78
CA PHE A 165 6.54 5.47 -4.05
C PHE A 165 6.25 5.53 -2.55
N THR A 166 7.02 4.79 -1.75
CA THR A 166 6.78 4.66 -0.31
C THR A 166 8.09 4.49 0.46
N HIS A 167 8.19 5.16 1.59
CA HIS A 167 9.23 4.95 2.59
C HIS A 167 8.70 3.97 3.64
N ILE A 168 9.33 2.81 3.76
CA ILE A 168 8.99 1.79 4.76
C ILE A 168 9.98 1.89 5.90
N ILE A 169 9.49 2.26 7.10
CA ILE A 169 10.27 2.15 8.33
C ILE A 169 10.29 0.68 8.74
N VAL A 170 11.50 0.18 9.00
CA VAL A 170 11.71 -1.09 9.67
C VAL A 170 11.97 -0.77 11.13
N ASP A 171 10.96 -0.97 11.99
CA ASP A 171 11.16 -0.87 13.44
C ASP A 171 11.90 -2.11 13.92
N GLU A 172 13.18 -1.94 14.29
CA GLU A 172 13.95 -2.95 15.00
C GLU A 172 13.38 -3.09 16.42
N GLY A 173 12.43 -4.01 16.64
CA GLY A 173 12.09 -4.47 17.99
C GLY A 173 10.62 -4.49 18.40
N GLU A 174 9.65 -4.55 17.48
CA GLU A 174 8.25 -4.73 17.92
C GLU A 174 7.98 -6.15 18.43
N THR A 175 8.02 -6.34 19.75
CA THR A 175 7.43 -7.51 20.41
C THR A 175 5.93 -7.60 20.09
N PRO A 176 5.41 -8.79 19.72
CA PRO A 176 3.99 -8.95 19.41
C PRO A 176 3.11 -8.57 20.61
N LEU A 177 2.14 -7.69 20.37
CA LEU A 177 1.25 -7.16 21.40
C LEU A 177 0.16 -8.19 21.75
N HIS A 178 0.23 -8.75 22.94
CA HIS A 178 -0.64 -9.84 23.38
C HIS A 178 -1.95 -9.36 24.05
N SER A 179 -2.06 -8.10 24.49
CA SER A 179 -3.26 -7.63 25.20
C SER A 179 -4.15 -6.66 24.40
N PRO A 180 -5.50 -6.72 24.57
CA PRO A 180 -6.43 -5.74 23.98
C PRO A 180 -6.14 -4.30 24.42
N LEU A 181 -5.69 -4.11 25.66
CA LEU A 181 -5.39 -2.78 26.22
C LEU A 181 -4.17 -2.14 25.53
N GLN A 182 -3.14 -2.94 25.23
CA GLN A 182 -1.95 -2.50 24.50
C GLN A 182 -2.27 -2.13 23.04
N LYS A 183 -3.24 -2.81 22.41
CA LYS A 183 -3.74 -2.45 21.07
C LYS A 183 -4.46 -1.10 21.07
N THR A 184 -5.27 -0.83 22.09
CA THR A 184 -5.99 0.45 22.23
C THR A 184 -5.03 1.62 22.51
N ILE A 185 -4.06 1.44 23.41
CA ILE A 185 -3.04 2.46 23.71
C ILE A 185 -2.19 2.78 22.47
N LYS A 186 -1.83 1.76 21.68
CA LYS A 186 -1.12 1.95 20.41
C LYS A 186 -1.97 2.70 19.37
N LEU A 187 -3.24 2.37 19.22
CA LEU A 187 -4.18 3.08 18.33
C LEU A 187 -4.36 4.57 18.65
N MET A 188 -4.13 4.98 19.90
CA MET A 188 -4.22 6.37 20.35
C MET A 188 -2.90 7.13 20.24
N SER A 189 -1.80 6.47 19.85
CA SER A 189 -0.50 7.11 19.62
C SER A 189 -0.42 7.70 18.19
N PRO A 190 0.13 8.91 18.00
CA PRO A 190 0.16 9.59 16.71
C PRO A 190 1.04 8.94 15.63
N GLN A 191 1.74 7.84 15.92
CA GLN A 191 2.72 7.22 15.02
C GLN A 191 2.25 5.93 14.31
N THR A 192 1.05 5.41 14.59
CA THR A 192 0.71 4.04 14.16
C THR A 192 -0.11 3.99 12.88
N THR A 193 0.41 4.56 11.79
CA THR A 193 -0.09 4.18 10.46
C THR A 193 0.78 3.05 9.93
N LYS A 194 0.17 1.90 9.55
CA LYS A 194 0.90 0.76 8.97
C LYS A 194 1.74 1.24 7.80
N SER A 195 3.04 0.93 7.79
CA SER A 195 4.01 1.34 6.76
C SER A 195 3.63 0.91 5.33
N THR A 196 2.79 -0.12 5.21
CA THR A 196 2.32 -0.69 3.95
C THR A 196 0.88 -0.27 3.56
N CYS A 197 0.28 0.70 4.26
CA CYS A 197 -1.07 1.16 3.93
C CYS A 197 -1.09 2.04 2.67
N VAL A 198 -2.16 1.95 1.87
CA VAL A 198 -2.42 2.83 0.70
C VAL A 198 -2.27 4.31 1.05
N LYS A 199 -2.66 4.72 2.27
CA LYS A 199 -2.53 6.10 2.75
C LYS A 199 -1.09 6.60 2.94
N GLN A 200 -0.10 5.71 2.84
CA GLN A 200 1.32 6.07 2.88
C GLN A 200 1.99 6.02 1.51
N GLN A 201 1.26 5.59 0.46
CA GLN A 201 1.79 5.53 -0.89
C GLN A 201 1.60 6.87 -1.60
N LEU A 202 2.70 7.43 -2.09
CA LEU A 202 2.67 8.59 -2.98
C LEU A 202 2.49 8.10 -4.42
N LEU A 203 1.48 8.59 -5.12
CA LEU A 203 1.32 8.35 -6.55
C LEU A 203 2.30 9.24 -7.31
N VAL A 204 3.37 8.68 -7.84
CA VAL A 204 4.47 9.44 -8.48
C VAL A 204 4.40 9.45 -10.00
N ALA A 205 3.69 8.51 -10.62
CA ALA A 205 3.32 8.60 -12.02
C ALA A 205 1.98 7.92 -12.28
N ILE A 206 1.22 8.45 -13.24
CA ILE A 206 -0.03 7.86 -13.70
C ILE A 206 -0.29 8.17 -15.17
N ALA A 207 -0.69 7.15 -15.92
CA ALA A 207 -1.08 7.25 -17.31
C ALA A 207 -2.35 6.42 -17.57
N GLN A 208 -3.37 7.00 -18.18
CA GLN A 208 -4.62 6.29 -18.46
C GLN A 208 -4.49 5.44 -19.73
N ASN A 209 -5.13 4.26 -19.74
CA ASN A 209 -5.21 3.34 -20.88
C ASN A 209 -3.86 3.04 -21.54
N THR A 210 -2.77 3.15 -20.78
CA THR A 210 -1.41 2.92 -21.26
C THR A 210 -1.09 1.43 -21.07
N PRO A 211 -0.87 0.66 -22.14
CA PRO A 211 -0.63 -0.76 -21.98
C PRO A 211 0.74 -1.05 -21.37
N GLU A 212 0.81 -2.11 -20.59
CA GLU A 212 2.02 -2.59 -19.94
C GLU A 212 2.91 -3.36 -20.92
N ASN A 213 3.82 -2.64 -21.55
CA ASN A 213 4.91 -3.21 -22.35
C ASN A 213 6.24 -2.52 -22.00
N TYR A 214 7.33 -3.08 -22.52
CA TYR A 214 8.68 -2.58 -22.27
C TYR A 214 8.87 -1.10 -22.61
N HIS A 215 8.45 -0.67 -23.80
CA HIS A 215 8.64 0.70 -24.28
C HIS A 215 7.84 1.73 -23.48
N ASN A 216 6.57 1.43 -23.16
CA ASN A 216 5.71 2.34 -22.42
C ASN A 216 6.17 2.47 -20.96
N VAL A 217 6.54 1.36 -20.32
CA VAL A 217 7.10 1.38 -18.95
C VAL A 217 8.44 2.11 -18.93
N LYS A 218 9.29 1.89 -19.93
CA LYS A 218 10.56 2.63 -20.09
C LYS A 218 10.34 4.12 -20.18
N ALA A 219 9.43 4.57 -21.06
CA ALA A 219 9.13 5.99 -21.24
C ALA A 219 8.70 6.66 -19.92
N ILE A 220 7.86 5.97 -19.13
CA ILE A 220 7.46 6.47 -17.81
C ILE A 220 8.66 6.50 -16.86
N PHE A 221 9.45 5.42 -16.77
CA PHE A 221 10.60 5.31 -15.86
C PHE A 221 11.69 6.35 -16.16
N ASP A 222 11.92 6.64 -17.43
CA ASP A 222 12.85 7.69 -17.88
C ASP A 222 12.35 9.07 -17.42
N ILE A 223 11.05 9.34 -17.55
CA ILE A 223 10.43 10.61 -17.15
C ILE A 223 10.51 10.84 -15.63
N ILE A 224 10.33 9.81 -14.80
CA ILE A 224 10.46 9.91 -13.35
C ILE A 224 11.89 9.69 -12.84
N GLN A 225 12.86 9.53 -13.75
CA GLN A 225 14.29 9.40 -13.43
C GLN A 225 14.60 8.33 -12.36
N VAL A 226 13.92 7.17 -12.42
CA VAL A 226 14.09 6.08 -11.43
C VAL A 226 15.54 5.63 -11.29
N GLN A 227 16.33 5.76 -12.35
CA GLN A 227 17.74 5.35 -12.40
C GLN A 227 18.59 5.99 -11.30
N GLU A 228 18.28 7.23 -10.90
CA GLU A 228 19.02 7.94 -9.85
C GLU A 228 18.90 7.25 -8.48
N LYS A 229 17.79 6.53 -8.26
CA LYS A 229 17.53 5.81 -7.01
C LYS A 229 18.02 4.36 -7.05
N CYS A 230 18.32 3.80 -8.22
CA CYS A 230 18.81 2.43 -8.36
C CYS A 230 20.20 2.21 -7.73
N GLN A 231 20.97 3.27 -7.49
CA GLN A 231 22.23 3.18 -6.75
C GLN A 231 22.05 2.99 -5.25
N MET A 232 20.83 3.17 -4.72
CA MET A 232 20.54 2.93 -3.31
C MET A 232 20.25 1.45 -3.07
N ASP A 233 20.99 0.84 -2.15
CA ASP A 233 20.80 -0.58 -1.81
C ASP A 233 19.43 -0.88 -1.22
N SER A 234 18.82 0.11 -0.56
CA SER A 234 17.51 0.01 0.08
C SER A 234 16.32 0.06 -0.88
N LEU A 235 16.52 0.33 -2.18
CA LEU A 235 15.43 0.38 -3.15
C LEU A 235 14.95 -1.03 -3.54
N VAL A 236 13.64 -1.23 -3.44
CA VAL A 236 12.91 -2.41 -3.90
C VAL A 236 11.76 -2.01 -4.83
N ILE A 237 11.45 -2.86 -5.80
CA ILE A 237 10.39 -2.64 -6.79
C ILE A 237 9.35 -3.72 -6.65
N SER A 238 8.16 -3.33 -6.22
CA SER A 238 7.02 -4.21 -6.00
C SER A 238 6.06 -4.12 -7.17
N CYS A 239 5.92 -5.21 -7.89
CA CYS A 239 5.10 -5.28 -9.10
C CYS A 239 4.65 -6.71 -9.33
N ASP A 240 3.54 -6.88 -10.02
CA ASP A 240 3.40 -7.72 -11.21
C ASP A 240 4.48 -8.78 -11.60
N LEU A 241 4.13 -10.05 -11.89
CA LEU A 241 5.08 -11.05 -12.42
C LEU A 241 5.42 -10.70 -13.88
N LYS A 242 4.42 -10.24 -14.63
CA LYS A 242 4.57 -9.77 -16.01
C LYS A 242 5.41 -8.50 -16.02
N LEU A 243 5.13 -7.54 -15.13
CA LEU A 243 5.94 -6.34 -14.97
C LEU A 243 7.37 -6.69 -14.52
N ALA A 244 7.58 -7.68 -13.66
CA ALA A 244 8.93 -8.11 -13.28
C ALA A 244 9.73 -8.59 -14.50
N ASN A 245 9.12 -9.36 -15.40
CA ASN A 245 9.76 -9.75 -16.66
C ASN A 245 10.03 -8.54 -17.57
N ILE A 246 9.06 -7.62 -17.69
CA ILE A 246 9.23 -6.37 -18.46
C ILE A 246 10.40 -5.54 -17.93
N LEU A 247 10.46 -5.32 -16.61
CA LEU A 247 11.54 -4.58 -15.94
C LEU A 247 12.91 -5.23 -16.14
N CYS A 248 12.95 -6.56 -16.24
CA CYS A 248 14.17 -7.32 -16.50
C CYS A 248 14.47 -7.52 -18.00
N GLY A 249 13.64 -7.03 -18.92
CA GLY A 249 13.81 -7.25 -20.36
C GLY A 249 13.66 -8.72 -20.79
N ILE A 250 12.97 -9.53 -19.99
CA ILE A 250 12.72 -10.96 -20.23
C ILE A 250 11.36 -11.12 -20.92
N GLN A 251 11.24 -12.08 -21.85
CA GLN A 251 9.97 -12.40 -22.48
C GLN A 251 8.92 -12.94 -21.50
N SER A 252 7.70 -13.14 -21.99
CA SER A 252 6.54 -13.59 -21.19
C SER A 252 6.77 -14.92 -20.44
N HIS A 253 5.91 -15.21 -19.47
CA HIS A 253 5.95 -16.46 -18.69
C HIS A 253 5.62 -17.73 -19.49
N SER A 254 5.22 -17.60 -20.75
CA SER A 254 5.07 -18.73 -21.67
C SER A 254 6.39 -19.09 -22.39
N SER A 255 7.44 -18.30 -22.20
CA SER A 255 8.75 -18.52 -22.80
C SER A 255 9.50 -19.73 -22.19
N LYS A 256 10.64 -20.09 -22.79
CA LYS A 256 11.45 -21.24 -22.37
C LYS A 256 12.10 -21.02 -21.00
N HIS A 257 12.42 -19.78 -20.64
CA HIS A 257 13.03 -19.37 -19.38
C HIS A 257 12.16 -18.31 -18.67
N PRO A 258 11.02 -18.71 -18.07
CA PRO A 258 9.94 -17.79 -17.71
C PRO A 258 10.13 -17.05 -16.37
N CYS A 259 11.13 -17.44 -15.57
CA CYS A 259 11.39 -16.90 -14.24
C CYS A 259 12.30 -15.67 -14.32
N CYS A 260 11.92 -14.58 -13.63
CA CYS A 260 12.74 -13.38 -13.51
C CYS A 260 13.89 -13.51 -12.52
N TRP A 261 13.80 -14.46 -11.57
CA TRP A 261 14.80 -14.63 -10.50
C TRP A 261 15.88 -15.66 -10.82
N CYS A 262 15.60 -16.64 -11.69
CA CYS A 262 16.58 -17.64 -12.12
C CYS A 262 16.41 -18.02 -13.60
N ASP A 263 17.41 -18.71 -14.14
CA ASP A 263 17.45 -19.11 -15.56
C ASP A 263 16.83 -20.48 -15.86
N VAL A 264 16.01 -21.01 -14.95
CA VAL A 264 15.38 -22.34 -15.08
C VAL A 264 14.54 -22.44 -16.36
N SER A 265 14.52 -23.63 -16.96
CA SER A 265 13.62 -23.89 -18.08
C SER A 265 12.18 -24.14 -17.62
N SER A 266 11.19 -23.72 -18.42
CA SER A 266 9.77 -24.02 -18.23
C SER A 266 9.42 -25.51 -18.13
N LEU A 267 10.27 -26.39 -18.67
CA LEU A 267 10.10 -27.86 -18.54
C LEU A 267 10.59 -28.41 -17.19
N ASN A 268 11.38 -27.63 -16.45
CA ASN A 268 12.09 -28.05 -15.25
C ASN A 268 11.78 -27.15 -14.04
N LEU A 269 10.58 -26.53 -14.00
CA LEU A 269 10.16 -25.62 -12.93
C LEU A 269 10.10 -26.28 -11.54
N GLN A 270 10.10 -27.62 -11.48
CA GLN A 270 10.29 -28.38 -10.26
C GLN A 270 11.70 -28.24 -9.66
N ASN A 271 12.67 -27.70 -10.38
CA ASN A 271 14.06 -27.43 -9.97
C ASN A 271 14.32 -25.91 -9.90
N CYS A 272 15.44 -25.51 -9.28
CA CYS A 272 15.93 -24.13 -9.31
C CYS A 272 17.03 -23.98 -10.35
N GLY A 273 16.98 -22.93 -11.16
CA GLY A 273 18.08 -22.53 -12.04
C GLY A 273 19.12 -21.68 -11.31
N SER A 274 20.09 -21.18 -12.08
CA SER A 274 21.08 -20.22 -11.60
C SER A 274 20.41 -18.87 -11.32
N PRO A 275 20.69 -18.22 -10.17
CA PRO A 275 20.15 -16.90 -9.86
C PRO A 275 20.54 -15.87 -10.91
N ARG A 276 19.61 -14.96 -11.26
CA ARG A 276 19.86 -13.86 -12.18
C ARG A 276 20.37 -12.64 -11.43
N THR A 277 21.40 -12.01 -11.99
CA THR A 277 21.85 -10.66 -11.61
C THR A 277 21.54 -9.68 -12.74
N PHE A 278 21.53 -8.38 -12.43
CA PHE A 278 21.34 -7.37 -13.47
C PHE A 278 22.49 -7.34 -14.49
N GLY A 279 23.72 -7.66 -14.07
CA GLY A 279 24.87 -7.76 -14.96
C GLY A 279 24.75 -8.93 -15.93
N GLU A 280 24.29 -10.09 -15.45
CA GLU A 280 24.03 -11.26 -16.31
C GLU A 280 22.95 -10.96 -17.35
N ILE A 281 21.90 -10.22 -16.95
CA ILE A 281 20.85 -9.83 -17.91
C ILE A 281 21.41 -8.92 -19.00
N ARG A 282 22.19 -7.89 -18.62
CA ARG A 282 22.84 -6.98 -19.59
C ARG A 282 23.77 -7.75 -20.54
N ARG A 283 24.56 -8.69 -20.02
CA ARG A 283 25.47 -9.54 -20.80
C ARG A 283 24.72 -10.40 -21.82
N GLN A 284 23.68 -11.10 -21.39
CA GLN A 284 22.85 -11.94 -22.27
C GLN A 284 22.13 -11.14 -23.36
N HIS A 285 21.67 -9.93 -23.03
CA HIS A 285 21.12 -9.02 -24.03
C HIS A 285 22.17 -8.60 -25.07
N PHE A 286 23.39 -8.27 -24.64
CA PHE A 286 24.48 -7.95 -25.56
C PHE A 286 24.80 -9.13 -26.50
N GLU A 287 24.85 -10.36 -25.98
CA GLU A 287 25.03 -11.56 -26.78
C GLU A 287 23.88 -11.80 -27.78
N PHE A 288 22.64 -11.55 -27.34
CA PHE A 288 21.45 -11.64 -28.20
C PHE A 288 21.53 -10.68 -29.39
N ILE A 289 21.93 -9.43 -29.15
CA ILE A 289 22.09 -8.42 -30.21
C ILE A 289 23.25 -8.79 -31.15
N ASN A 290 24.40 -9.23 -30.61
CA ASN A 290 25.54 -9.66 -31.42
C ASN A 290 25.23 -10.90 -32.28
N ALA A 291 24.32 -11.76 -31.83
CA ALA A 291 23.80 -12.89 -32.61
C ALA A 291 22.72 -12.51 -33.64
N GLY A 292 22.44 -11.20 -33.82
CA GLY A 292 21.53 -10.66 -34.82
C GLY A 292 20.13 -10.29 -34.30
N GLY A 293 19.86 -10.42 -32.99
CA GLY A 293 18.62 -9.94 -32.38
C GLY A 293 17.34 -10.68 -32.81
N ASP A 294 17.44 -11.91 -33.32
CA ASP A 294 16.27 -12.69 -33.75
C ASP A 294 15.50 -13.25 -32.54
N THR A 295 14.34 -12.67 -32.25
CA THR A 295 13.48 -13.05 -31.11
C THR A 295 13.07 -14.53 -31.12
N ARG A 296 13.10 -15.23 -32.27
CA ARG A 296 12.84 -16.68 -32.38
C ARG A 296 13.96 -17.52 -31.76
N LYS A 297 15.17 -16.98 -31.69
CA LYS A 297 16.36 -17.60 -31.08
C LYS A 297 16.63 -17.10 -29.65
N SER A 298 15.82 -16.18 -29.13
CA SER A 298 15.95 -15.62 -27.77
C SER A 298 16.05 -16.66 -26.65
N LYS A 299 15.51 -17.88 -26.83
CA LYS A 299 15.67 -19.00 -25.88
C LYS A 299 17.13 -19.36 -25.60
N GLU A 300 18.03 -19.17 -26.57
CA GLU A 300 19.48 -19.41 -26.43
C GLU A 300 20.12 -18.38 -25.50
N PHE A 301 19.53 -17.19 -25.42
CA PHE A 301 19.93 -16.06 -24.57
C PHE A 301 19.01 -15.90 -23.36
N LYS A 302 18.52 -17.03 -22.83
CA LYS A 302 17.68 -17.10 -21.63
C LYS A 302 16.41 -16.24 -21.70
N ASN A 303 15.88 -16.05 -22.92
CA ASN A 303 14.73 -15.23 -23.27
C ASN A 303 14.86 -13.74 -22.92
N ILE A 304 16.09 -13.24 -22.85
CA ILE A 304 16.38 -11.82 -22.66
C ILE A 304 16.43 -11.16 -24.03
N ILE A 305 15.59 -10.15 -24.24
CA ILE A 305 15.47 -9.42 -25.51
C ILE A 305 15.62 -7.91 -25.36
N HIS A 306 15.68 -7.42 -24.11
CA HIS A 306 15.95 -6.03 -23.79
C HIS A 306 16.91 -5.93 -22.61
N VAL A 307 17.56 -4.77 -22.44
CA VAL A 307 18.25 -4.42 -21.21
C VAL A 307 17.25 -4.22 -20.06
N PRO A 308 17.66 -4.37 -18.79
CA PRO A 308 16.80 -4.01 -17.68
C PRO A 308 16.39 -2.53 -17.74
N LEU A 309 15.15 -2.23 -17.34
CA LEU A 309 14.63 -0.87 -17.21
C LEU A 309 15.16 -0.13 -15.98
N VAL A 310 16.05 -0.76 -15.22
CA VAL A 310 16.60 -0.26 -13.95
C VAL A 310 18.10 -0.49 -13.89
N ASN A 311 18.84 0.52 -13.46
CA ASN A 311 20.28 0.56 -13.48
C ASN A 311 20.89 0.15 -12.13
N PHE A 312 20.40 -0.97 -11.58
CA PHE A 312 21.03 -1.58 -10.40
C PHE A 312 22.43 -2.11 -10.73
N PRO A 313 23.35 -2.20 -9.74
CA PRO A 313 24.68 -2.75 -9.94
C PRO A 313 24.69 -4.16 -10.54
N ASP A 314 25.73 -4.50 -11.31
CA ASP A 314 25.84 -5.79 -12.01
C ASP A 314 25.77 -7.02 -11.10
N HIS A 315 26.30 -6.90 -9.88
CA HIS A 315 26.33 -7.98 -8.90
C HIS A 315 25.00 -8.16 -8.15
N LYS A 316 24.11 -7.16 -8.19
CA LYS A 316 22.85 -7.19 -7.44
C LYS A 316 21.94 -8.26 -8.00
N LEU A 317 21.40 -9.10 -7.12
CA LEU A 317 20.45 -10.15 -7.53
C LEU A 317 19.11 -9.51 -7.89
N VAL A 318 18.46 -10.05 -8.92
CA VAL A 318 17.09 -9.61 -9.26
C VAL A 318 16.16 -9.83 -8.07
N LEU A 319 16.35 -10.90 -7.31
CA LEU A 319 15.56 -11.23 -6.13
C LEU A 319 15.67 -10.20 -5.00
N GLU A 320 16.80 -9.49 -4.90
CA GLU A 320 17.01 -8.45 -3.88
C GLU A 320 16.28 -7.15 -4.22
N ALA A 321 16.16 -6.86 -5.52
CA ALA A 321 15.51 -5.67 -6.04
C ALA A 321 14.01 -5.87 -6.28
N ILE A 322 13.60 -7.04 -6.77
CA ILE A 322 12.20 -7.39 -7.07
C ILE A 322 11.79 -8.55 -6.16
N PRO A 323 11.11 -8.26 -5.03
CA PRO A 323 10.72 -9.26 -4.06
C PRO A 323 9.64 -10.21 -4.61
N PRO A 324 9.55 -11.45 -4.08
CA PRO A 324 8.43 -12.34 -4.38
C PRO A 324 7.09 -11.72 -4.01
N MET A 325 6.13 -11.85 -4.91
CA MET A 325 4.89 -11.08 -4.90
C MET A 325 3.77 -11.84 -4.19
N GLU A 326 3.60 -11.57 -2.91
CA GLU A 326 2.71 -12.29 -2.00
C GLU A 326 1.32 -12.58 -2.59
N LEU A 327 0.64 -11.53 -3.08
CA LEU A 327 -0.74 -11.66 -3.55
C LEU A 327 -0.78 -12.50 -4.82
N HIS A 328 0.03 -12.19 -5.83
CA HIS A 328 -0.02 -12.92 -7.09
C HIS A 328 0.43 -14.37 -6.96
N LEU A 329 1.33 -14.68 -6.01
CA LEU A 329 1.69 -16.05 -5.65
C LEU A 329 0.52 -16.79 -5.01
N LEU A 330 -0.17 -16.19 -4.03
CA LEU A 330 -1.39 -16.73 -3.42
C LEU A 330 -2.44 -17.02 -4.49
N LEU A 331 -2.76 -16.03 -5.33
CA LEU A 331 -3.72 -16.16 -6.42
C LEU A 331 -3.33 -17.28 -7.38
N GLY A 332 -2.06 -17.34 -7.77
CA GLY A 332 -1.57 -18.32 -8.73
C GLY A 332 -1.67 -19.76 -8.26
N VAL A 333 -1.20 -20.02 -7.04
CA VAL A 333 -1.17 -21.37 -6.48
C VAL A 333 -2.59 -21.89 -6.23
N VAL A 334 -3.45 -21.10 -5.58
CA VAL A 334 -4.82 -21.51 -5.25
C VAL A 334 -5.65 -21.73 -6.51
N ASN A 335 -5.63 -20.77 -7.45
CA ASN A 335 -6.40 -20.91 -8.68
C ASN A 335 -5.92 -22.08 -9.55
N HIS A 336 -4.60 -22.35 -9.58
CA HIS A 336 -4.08 -23.50 -10.35
C HIS A 336 -4.45 -24.83 -9.72
N LEU A 337 -4.36 -24.97 -8.39
CA LEU A 337 -4.81 -26.17 -7.68
C LEU A 337 -6.32 -26.39 -7.89
N TYR A 338 -7.13 -25.35 -7.69
CA TYR A 338 -8.58 -25.42 -7.89
C TYR A 338 -8.95 -25.77 -9.33
N LYS A 339 -8.36 -25.12 -10.33
CA LYS A 339 -8.64 -25.40 -11.74
C LYS A 339 -8.34 -26.84 -12.12
N ASN A 340 -7.23 -27.40 -11.65
CA ASN A 340 -6.90 -28.80 -11.93
C ASN A 340 -7.76 -29.77 -11.12
N LEU A 341 -8.16 -29.41 -9.90
CA LEU A 341 -9.16 -30.16 -9.15
C LEU A 341 -10.50 -30.22 -9.92
N CYS A 342 -11.00 -29.10 -10.46
CA CYS A 342 -12.24 -29.08 -11.25
C CYS A 342 -12.15 -29.92 -12.54
N LYS A 343 -10.97 -30.01 -13.17
CA LYS A 343 -10.77 -30.85 -14.36
C LYS A 343 -10.92 -32.33 -14.04
N ILE A 344 -10.43 -32.76 -12.88
CA ILE A 344 -10.48 -34.16 -12.44
C ILE A 344 -11.85 -34.47 -11.83
N TRP A 345 -12.45 -33.49 -11.15
CA TRP A 345 -13.75 -33.61 -10.52
C TRP A 345 -14.56 -32.29 -10.63
N PRO A 346 -15.49 -32.20 -11.59
CA PRO A 346 -16.34 -31.01 -11.77
C PRO A 346 -17.19 -30.65 -10.53
N GLY A 347 -17.46 -31.62 -9.65
CA GLY A 347 -18.17 -31.39 -8.39
C GLY A 347 -17.45 -30.45 -7.42
N ALA A 348 -16.17 -30.15 -7.65
CA ALA A 348 -15.38 -29.20 -6.87
C ALA A 348 -15.96 -27.77 -6.88
N GLU A 349 -16.79 -27.41 -7.86
CA GLU A 349 -17.49 -26.12 -7.90
C GLU A 349 -18.45 -25.89 -6.71
N LYS A 350 -18.91 -26.98 -6.07
CA LYS A 350 -19.73 -26.91 -4.85
C LYS A 350 -18.94 -26.38 -3.66
N TRP A 351 -17.61 -26.50 -3.66
CA TRP A 351 -16.77 -26.03 -2.54
C TRP A 351 -16.79 -24.50 -2.40
N PRO A 352 -16.43 -23.69 -3.43
CA PRO A 352 -16.60 -22.23 -3.36
C PRO A 352 -18.04 -21.81 -3.03
N ALA A 353 -19.04 -22.49 -3.61
CA ALA A 353 -20.45 -22.22 -3.35
C ALA A 353 -20.82 -22.42 -1.87
N SER A 354 -20.31 -23.48 -1.22
CA SER A 354 -20.53 -23.73 0.22
C SER A 354 -19.96 -22.64 1.12
N LEU A 355 -18.98 -21.88 0.63
CA LEU A 355 -18.34 -20.76 1.32
C LEU A 355 -18.93 -19.40 0.92
N ARG A 356 -20.01 -19.39 0.14
CA ARG A 356 -20.65 -18.18 -0.42
C ARG A 356 -19.66 -17.32 -1.20
N ILE A 357 -18.74 -17.97 -1.92
CA ILE A 357 -17.79 -17.29 -2.79
C ILE A 357 -18.43 -17.24 -4.19
N PRO A 358 -18.82 -16.05 -4.69
CA PRO A 358 -19.33 -15.94 -6.04
C PRO A 358 -18.19 -16.20 -7.03
N ILE A 359 -18.42 -17.05 -8.03
CA ILE A 359 -17.51 -17.18 -9.16
C ILE A 359 -17.64 -15.88 -9.95
N GLN A 360 -16.59 -15.06 -9.93
CA GLN A 360 -16.61 -13.80 -10.67
C GLN A 360 -16.46 -14.09 -12.17
N PRO A 361 -17.40 -13.65 -13.03
CA PRO A 361 -17.26 -13.80 -14.48
C PRO A 361 -16.10 -12.96 -15.02
N TYR A 362 -15.77 -11.85 -14.35
CA TYR A 362 -14.57 -11.06 -14.61
C TYR A 362 -13.34 -11.83 -14.10
N HIS A 363 -12.27 -11.89 -14.90
CA HIS A 363 -11.04 -12.68 -14.68
C HIS A 363 -11.10 -14.18 -14.99
N GLY A 364 -12.04 -14.64 -15.84
CA GLY A 364 -12.02 -16.01 -16.35
C GLY A 364 -12.27 -17.08 -15.29
N GLY A 365 -13.05 -16.76 -14.26
CA GLY A 365 -13.39 -17.67 -13.16
C GLY A 365 -12.31 -17.78 -12.07
N HIS A 366 -11.44 -16.79 -11.94
CA HIS A 366 -10.41 -16.75 -10.88
C HIS A 366 -10.92 -16.10 -9.59
N PHE A 367 -10.43 -16.59 -8.45
CA PHE A 367 -10.68 -15.98 -7.14
C PHE A 367 -9.74 -14.79 -6.89
N ASN A 368 -10.23 -13.78 -6.17
CA ASN A 368 -9.40 -12.70 -5.61
C ASN A 368 -8.69 -13.15 -4.31
N GLY A 369 -7.82 -12.29 -3.76
CA GLY A 369 -6.97 -12.66 -2.62
C GLY A 369 -7.76 -13.05 -1.35
N ASN A 370 -8.84 -12.31 -1.07
CA ASN A 370 -9.70 -12.61 0.09
C ASN A 370 -10.41 -13.95 -0.08
N ASP A 371 -10.90 -14.24 -1.29
CA ASP A 371 -11.60 -15.48 -1.58
C ASP A 371 -10.64 -16.68 -1.62
N CYS A 372 -9.40 -16.51 -2.12
CA CYS A 372 -8.34 -17.51 -1.97
C CYS A 372 -8.09 -17.86 -0.49
N MET A 373 -8.01 -16.85 0.39
CA MET A 373 -7.83 -17.10 1.82
C MET A 373 -9.06 -17.75 2.47
N LYS A 374 -10.29 -17.41 2.05
CA LYS A 374 -11.49 -18.09 2.52
C LYS A 374 -11.50 -19.57 2.12
N LEU A 375 -11.10 -19.88 0.87
CA LEU A 375 -10.95 -21.25 0.41
C LEU A 375 -9.95 -22.02 1.28
N LEU A 376 -8.73 -21.50 1.42
CA LEU A 376 -7.69 -22.14 2.25
C LEU A 376 -8.10 -22.33 3.71
N ARG A 377 -8.94 -21.45 4.26
CA ARG A 377 -9.49 -21.59 5.63
C ARG A 377 -10.63 -22.60 5.71
N GLY A 378 -11.42 -22.76 4.64
CA GLY A 378 -12.59 -23.63 4.56
C GLY A 378 -12.31 -25.00 3.93
N LEU A 379 -11.17 -25.63 4.22
CA LEU A 379 -10.83 -26.97 3.71
C LEU A 379 -11.68 -28.08 4.32
N ASP A 380 -12.25 -27.86 5.50
CA ASP A 380 -13.28 -28.72 6.11
C ASP A 380 -14.50 -28.87 5.19
N LYS A 381 -14.90 -27.78 4.52
CA LYS A 381 -16.00 -27.80 3.56
C LYS A 381 -15.65 -28.60 2.32
N LEU A 382 -14.41 -28.48 1.83
CA LEU A 382 -13.94 -29.32 0.72
C LEU A 382 -14.02 -30.80 1.12
N GLN A 383 -13.55 -31.16 2.31
CA GLN A 383 -13.59 -32.54 2.83
C GLN A 383 -15.01 -33.09 2.90
N LEU A 384 -15.98 -32.29 3.33
CA LEU A 384 -17.39 -32.70 3.36
C LEU A 384 -17.90 -32.96 1.94
N VAL A 385 -17.68 -32.03 1.02
CA VAL A 385 -18.15 -32.18 -0.37
C VAL A 385 -17.47 -33.38 -1.06
N THR A 386 -16.20 -33.70 -0.77
CA THR A 386 -15.52 -34.89 -1.32
C THR A 386 -16.01 -36.19 -0.67
N GLY A 387 -16.22 -36.20 0.66
CA GLY A 387 -16.65 -37.37 1.43
C GLY A 387 -18.04 -37.88 1.03
N TYR A 388 -18.96 -36.99 0.65
CA TYR A 388 -20.28 -37.39 0.14
C TYR A 388 -20.25 -38.07 -1.24
N ASN A 389 -19.16 -37.96 -2.00
CA ASN A 389 -19.09 -38.41 -3.40
C ASN A 389 -18.06 -39.53 -3.66
N ASN A 390 -17.45 -40.12 -2.60
CA ASN A 390 -16.46 -41.21 -2.68
C ASN A 390 -15.30 -40.97 -3.67
N PHE A 391 -14.91 -39.72 -3.89
CA PHE A 391 -13.88 -39.39 -4.88
C PHE A 391 -12.48 -39.33 -4.25
N SER A 392 -11.77 -40.46 -4.28
CA SER A 392 -10.45 -40.62 -3.65
C SER A 392 -9.39 -39.65 -4.18
N GLN A 393 -9.39 -39.33 -5.48
CA GLN A 393 -8.38 -38.46 -6.10
C GLN A 393 -8.50 -36.97 -5.71
N ALA A 394 -9.66 -36.51 -5.21
CA ALA A 394 -9.78 -35.14 -4.69
C ALA A 394 -9.06 -34.98 -3.35
N HIS A 395 -8.87 -36.05 -2.58
CA HIS A 395 -8.09 -36.02 -1.35
C HIS A 395 -6.62 -35.67 -1.60
N ASP A 396 -6.08 -36.05 -2.76
CA ASP A 396 -4.68 -35.74 -3.11
C ASP A 396 -4.44 -34.23 -3.18
N PHE A 397 -5.46 -33.42 -3.52
CA PHE A 397 -5.38 -31.96 -3.57
C PHE A 397 -5.55 -31.29 -2.19
N MET A 398 -6.18 -31.97 -1.23
CA MET A 398 -6.42 -31.40 0.10
C MET A 398 -5.11 -31.15 0.85
N GLN A 399 -4.17 -32.09 0.78
CA GLN A 399 -2.90 -31.99 1.50
C GLN A 399 -2.02 -30.83 0.99
N PRO A 400 -1.78 -30.65 -0.34
CA PRO A 400 -1.11 -29.48 -0.87
C PRO A 400 -1.80 -28.16 -0.52
N LEU A 401 -3.14 -28.10 -0.53
CA LEU A 401 -3.89 -26.89 -0.14
C LEU A 401 -3.69 -26.55 1.34
N ALA A 402 -3.75 -27.55 2.23
CA ALA A 402 -3.51 -27.37 3.66
C ALA A 402 -2.07 -26.92 3.93
N LEU A 403 -1.08 -27.56 3.32
CA LEU A 403 0.32 -27.17 3.45
C LEU A 403 0.60 -25.79 2.86
N PHE A 404 -0.08 -25.41 1.77
CA PHE A 404 0.06 -24.06 1.22
C PHE A 404 -0.55 -22.99 2.14
N LYS A 405 -1.69 -23.28 2.79
CA LYS A 405 -2.24 -22.41 3.83
C LYS A 405 -1.20 -22.15 4.93
N ASP A 406 -0.50 -23.19 5.37
CA ASP A 406 0.56 -23.07 6.38
C ASP A 406 1.73 -22.21 5.89
N VAL A 407 2.14 -22.35 4.62
CA VAL A 407 3.15 -21.47 3.99
C VAL A 407 2.70 -20.01 4.04
N VAL A 408 1.47 -19.72 3.60
CA VAL A 408 0.94 -18.35 3.58
C VAL A 408 0.93 -17.75 4.99
N ILE A 409 0.41 -18.48 5.99
CA ILE A 409 0.37 -18.00 7.38
C ILE A 409 1.79 -17.79 7.92
N SER A 410 2.75 -18.63 7.53
CA SER A 410 4.11 -18.62 8.07
C SER A 410 4.98 -17.47 7.57
N CYS A 411 4.77 -16.99 6.33
CA CYS A 411 5.74 -16.07 5.73
C CYS A 411 5.21 -15.08 4.68
N PHE A 412 3.92 -15.12 4.32
CA PHE A 412 3.37 -14.16 3.34
C PHE A 412 3.04 -12.80 4.01
N GLY A 413 2.71 -12.79 5.29
CA GLY A 413 2.49 -11.57 6.07
C GLY A 413 3.77 -10.90 6.58
N ASN A 414 3.62 -9.98 7.55
CA ASN A 414 4.75 -9.34 8.24
C ASN A 414 5.41 -10.26 9.26
N ASN A 415 4.64 -11.17 9.86
CA ASN A 415 5.16 -12.12 10.83
C ASN A 415 5.85 -13.26 10.09
N LEU A 416 7.08 -13.55 10.50
CA LEU A 416 7.85 -14.68 10.00
C LEU A 416 7.89 -15.79 11.06
N ASP A 417 7.38 -16.96 10.71
CA ASP A 417 7.51 -18.17 11.51
C ASP A 417 8.90 -18.78 11.31
N PRO A 418 9.65 -19.12 12.38
CA PRO A 418 10.95 -19.78 12.25
C PRO A 418 10.95 -21.08 11.43
N ASP A 419 9.82 -21.81 11.40
CA ASP A 419 9.68 -23.09 10.68
C ASP A 419 9.21 -22.93 9.22
N TYR A 420 9.24 -21.71 8.66
CA TYR A 420 8.75 -21.44 7.30
C TYR A 420 9.43 -22.32 6.23
N GLU A 421 10.74 -22.62 6.34
CA GLU A 421 11.47 -23.44 5.36
C GLU A 421 10.95 -24.89 5.32
N SER A 422 10.65 -25.45 6.48
CA SER A 422 10.08 -26.79 6.63
C SER A 422 8.68 -26.85 6.03
N LYS A 423 7.85 -25.83 6.28
CA LYS A 423 6.50 -25.71 5.72
C LYS A 423 6.53 -25.61 4.19
N ILE A 424 7.42 -24.80 3.63
CA ILE A 424 7.62 -24.70 2.18
C ILE A 424 8.11 -26.02 1.60
N SER A 425 9.03 -26.71 2.29
CA SER A 425 9.56 -28.01 1.86
C SER A 425 8.49 -29.09 1.84
N LYS A 426 7.65 -29.18 2.87
CA LYS A 426 6.50 -30.09 2.93
C LYS A 426 5.49 -29.79 1.82
N PHE A 427 5.15 -28.51 1.63
CA PHE A 427 4.27 -28.08 0.54
C PHE A 427 4.82 -28.52 -0.83
N LYS A 428 6.10 -28.26 -1.09
CA LYS A 428 6.78 -28.71 -2.32
C LYS A 428 6.67 -30.21 -2.52
N GLN A 429 7.04 -31.01 -1.51
CA GLN A 429 6.99 -32.47 -1.59
C GLN A 429 5.58 -33.00 -1.85
N SER A 430 4.56 -32.38 -1.25
CA SER A 430 3.17 -32.77 -1.47
C SER A 430 2.68 -32.36 -2.86
N TYR A 431 3.06 -31.17 -3.34
CA TYR A 431 2.63 -30.66 -4.64
C TYR A 431 3.21 -31.47 -5.80
N ILE A 432 4.51 -31.81 -5.77
CA ILE A 432 5.17 -32.55 -6.86
C ILE A 432 4.64 -33.98 -7.04
N ARG A 433 3.90 -34.52 -6.05
CA ARG A 433 3.22 -35.81 -6.16
C ARG A 433 1.92 -35.73 -6.95
N LEU A 434 1.36 -34.53 -7.12
CA LEU A 434 0.18 -34.34 -7.95
C LEU A 434 0.53 -34.53 -9.44
N PRO A 435 -0.37 -35.10 -10.26
CA PRO A 435 -0.18 -35.25 -11.70
C PRO A 435 -0.43 -33.92 -12.45
N ILE A 436 0.13 -32.81 -11.98
CA ILE A 436 -0.04 -31.48 -12.55
C ILE A 436 1.31 -30.79 -12.73
N SER A 437 1.41 -29.89 -13.72
CA SER A 437 2.64 -29.13 -13.96
C SER A 437 2.89 -28.07 -12.89
N VAL A 438 4.18 -27.87 -12.57
CA VAL A 438 4.64 -26.74 -11.77
C VAL A 438 4.62 -25.49 -12.64
N ILE A 439 3.88 -24.46 -12.22
CA ILE A 439 3.82 -23.15 -12.89
C ILE A 439 4.84 -22.17 -12.29
N PRO A 440 5.22 -21.07 -12.99
CA PRO A 440 6.22 -20.11 -12.48
C PRO A 440 5.93 -19.58 -11.07
N LYS A 441 4.66 -19.38 -10.73
CA LYS A 441 4.25 -18.93 -9.40
C LYS A 441 4.50 -19.99 -8.31
N VAL A 442 4.25 -21.26 -8.59
CA VAL A 442 4.54 -22.37 -7.67
C VAL A 442 6.06 -22.54 -7.52
N HIS A 443 6.79 -22.46 -8.64
CA HIS A 443 8.26 -22.46 -8.63
C HIS A 443 8.84 -21.34 -7.74
N ALA A 444 8.30 -20.13 -7.83
CA ALA A 444 8.71 -19.02 -6.98
C ALA A 444 8.48 -19.30 -5.49
N VAL A 445 7.35 -19.92 -5.13
CA VAL A 445 7.10 -20.35 -3.74
C VAL A 445 8.11 -21.40 -3.28
N PHE A 446 8.46 -22.37 -4.13
CA PHE A 446 9.40 -23.43 -3.78
C PHE A 446 10.82 -22.93 -3.51
N TYR A 447 11.26 -21.91 -4.27
CA TYR A 447 12.67 -21.56 -4.34
C TYR A 447 12.97 -20.11 -3.97
N HIS A 448 12.21 -19.17 -4.51
CA HIS A 448 12.54 -17.75 -4.40
C HIS A 448 11.97 -17.10 -3.14
N VAL A 449 10.82 -17.55 -2.64
CA VAL A 449 10.32 -17.15 -1.31
C VAL A 449 11.32 -17.49 -0.20
N PRO A 450 11.81 -18.74 -0.06
CA PRO A 450 12.76 -19.03 1.00
C PRO A 450 14.12 -18.34 0.80
N GLN A 451 14.61 -18.21 -0.44
CA GLN A 451 15.82 -17.45 -0.73
C GLN A 451 15.70 -15.97 -0.32
N PHE A 452 14.58 -15.33 -0.65
CA PHE A 452 14.33 -13.94 -0.32
C PHE A 452 14.26 -13.72 1.19
N ILE A 453 13.52 -14.57 1.92
CA ILE A 453 13.41 -14.50 3.37
C ILE A 453 14.78 -14.70 4.02
N LYS A 454 15.63 -15.59 3.49
CA LYS A 454 17.01 -15.74 3.98
C LYS A 454 17.83 -14.47 3.85
N ILE A 455 17.61 -13.68 2.80
CA ILE A 455 18.31 -12.41 2.55
C ILE A 455 17.76 -11.30 3.45
N LYS A 456 16.43 -11.10 3.46
CA LYS A 456 15.80 -9.96 4.14
C LYS A 456 15.44 -10.21 5.61
N LYS A 457 15.48 -11.46 6.07
CA LYS A 457 15.15 -11.90 7.44
C LYS A 457 13.75 -11.48 7.93
N THR A 458 12.81 -11.31 7.00
CA THR A 458 11.42 -10.91 7.29
C THR A 458 10.46 -11.60 6.31
N GLY A 459 9.18 -11.69 6.68
CA GLY A 459 8.12 -12.15 5.78
C GLY A 459 7.85 -11.17 4.63
N LEU A 460 7.04 -11.60 3.65
CA LEU A 460 6.80 -10.85 2.41
C LEU A 460 5.91 -9.62 2.59
N GLY A 461 5.19 -9.49 3.71
CA GLY A 461 4.15 -8.47 3.89
C GLY A 461 4.64 -7.04 3.75
N LEU A 462 5.88 -6.73 4.18
CA LEU A 462 6.50 -5.41 4.01
C LEU A 462 6.68 -5.06 2.52
N PHE A 463 6.95 -6.06 1.70
CA PHE A 463 7.26 -5.93 0.28
C PHE A 463 6.05 -6.13 -0.64
N SER A 464 4.91 -6.52 -0.07
CA SER A 464 3.67 -6.91 -0.75
C SER A 464 3.15 -5.85 -1.72
N GLU A 465 2.80 -6.26 -2.93
CA GLU A 465 2.24 -5.42 -4.00
C GLU A 465 0.78 -5.00 -3.75
N GLN A 466 0.13 -5.58 -2.73
CA GLN A 466 -1.29 -5.34 -2.39
C GLN A 466 -1.64 -3.86 -2.21
N ALA A 467 -0.73 -3.08 -1.64
CA ALA A 467 -0.95 -1.66 -1.42
C ALA A 467 -1.07 -0.89 -2.75
N THR A 468 -0.22 -1.24 -3.73
CA THR A 468 -0.26 -0.67 -5.08
C THR A 468 -1.52 -1.09 -5.81
N GLU A 469 -1.96 -2.35 -5.68
CA GLU A 469 -3.23 -2.80 -6.28
C GLU A 469 -4.45 -2.09 -5.68
N ALA A 470 -4.47 -1.93 -4.35
CA ALA A 470 -5.54 -1.21 -3.65
C ALA A 470 -5.61 0.28 -4.05
N LEU A 471 -4.48 0.87 -4.48
CA LEU A 471 -4.43 2.23 -5.03
C LEU A 471 -5.36 2.39 -6.25
N HIS A 472 -5.60 1.35 -7.05
CA HIS A 472 -6.50 1.44 -8.19
C HIS A 472 -7.94 1.75 -7.78
N SER A 473 -8.49 0.95 -6.87
CA SER A 473 -9.84 1.16 -6.36
C SER A 473 -9.98 2.51 -5.63
N ASN A 474 -8.97 2.87 -4.83
CA ASN A 474 -8.98 4.10 -4.04
C ASN A 474 -8.86 5.35 -4.92
N PHE A 475 -7.95 5.34 -5.90
CA PHE A 475 -7.79 6.45 -6.85
C PHE A 475 -9.01 6.62 -7.75
N LYS A 476 -9.65 5.52 -8.20
CA LYS A 476 -10.84 5.59 -9.06
C LYS A 476 -11.95 6.43 -8.44
N VAL A 477 -12.22 6.25 -7.14
CA VAL A 477 -13.23 7.04 -6.40
C VAL A 477 -12.90 8.53 -6.40
N HIS A 478 -11.62 8.90 -6.41
CA HIS A 478 -11.20 10.29 -6.52
C HIS A 478 -11.30 10.80 -7.95
N TRP A 479 -10.87 10.00 -8.93
CA TRP A 479 -10.89 10.36 -10.34
C TRP A 479 -12.29 10.65 -10.85
N GLU A 480 -13.33 9.95 -10.41
CA GLU A 480 -14.72 10.21 -10.86
C GLU A 480 -15.17 11.67 -10.65
N ARG A 481 -14.58 12.41 -9.69
CA ARG A 481 -14.90 13.84 -9.48
C ARG A 481 -14.19 14.79 -10.43
N TYR A 482 -13.09 14.34 -11.03
CA TYR A 482 -12.22 15.12 -11.91
C TYR A 482 -12.32 14.68 -13.37
N LYS A 483 -12.95 13.53 -13.61
CA LYS A 483 -12.96 12.81 -14.87
C LYS A 483 -13.34 13.72 -16.05
N ARG A 484 -12.48 13.65 -17.05
CA ARG A 484 -12.68 14.19 -18.39
C ARG A 484 -12.32 13.09 -19.39
N ASP A 485 -12.88 13.21 -20.58
CA ASP A 485 -12.47 12.36 -21.70
C ASP A 485 -11.00 12.65 -22.05
N SER A 486 -10.24 11.64 -22.49
CA SER A 486 -8.83 11.80 -22.84
C SER A 486 -8.59 12.76 -24.01
N SER A 487 -9.60 12.99 -24.86
CA SER A 487 -9.55 13.96 -25.97
C SER A 487 -9.84 15.41 -25.54
N HIS A 488 -10.34 15.62 -24.32
CA HIS A 488 -10.70 16.96 -23.86
C HIS A 488 -9.46 17.79 -23.51
N LEU A 489 -9.44 19.07 -23.90
CA LEU A 489 -8.33 20.01 -23.65
C LEU A 489 -7.91 20.11 -22.16
N ASP A 490 -8.86 20.01 -21.23
CA ASP A 490 -8.61 20.08 -19.79
C ASP A 490 -8.25 18.74 -19.15
N TYR A 491 -8.18 17.64 -19.92
CA TYR A 491 -7.93 16.31 -19.39
C TYR A 491 -6.66 16.27 -18.52
N ALA A 492 -5.54 16.70 -19.11
CA ALA A 492 -4.24 16.71 -18.45
C ALA A 492 -4.25 17.57 -17.18
N SER A 493 -4.85 18.77 -17.24
CA SER A 493 -4.90 19.68 -16.12
C SER A 493 -5.78 19.14 -14.98
N GLN A 494 -6.87 18.45 -15.30
CA GLN A 494 -7.77 17.82 -14.33
C GLN A 494 -7.15 16.57 -13.71
N LEU A 495 -6.43 15.77 -14.48
CA LEU A 495 -5.67 14.62 -13.97
C LEU A 495 -4.58 15.10 -13.00
N LEU A 496 -3.82 16.14 -13.36
CA LEU A 496 -2.81 16.75 -12.49
C LEU A 496 -3.41 17.23 -11.17
N LYS A 497 -4.51 18.00 -11.22
CA LYS A 497 -5.24 18.44 -10.01
C LYS A 497 -5.71 17.27 -9.15
N CYS A 498 -6.16 16.17 -9.77
CA CYS A 498 -6.58 14.98 -9.06
C CYS A 498 -5.41 14.31 -8.33
N VAL A 499 -4.27 14.14 -9.00
CA VAL A 499 -3.06 13.52 -8.42
C VAL A 499 -2.52 14.35 -7.26
N ILE A 500 -2.37 15.67 -7.43
CA ILE A 500 -1.92 16.57 -6.36
C ILE A 500 -2.82 16.44 -5.14
N LYS A 501 -4.15 16.48 -5.34
CA LYS A 501 -5.11 16.36 -4.24
C LYS A 501 -5.12 14.96 -3.61
N TYR A 502 -4.84 13.92 -4.39
CA TYR A 502 -4.72 12.55 -3.88
C TYR A 502 -3.53 12.43 -2.93
N ASN A 503 -2.35 12.92 -3.35
CA ASN A 503 -1.12 12.88 -2.57
C ASN A 503 -1.07 13.87 -1.39
N SER A 504 -1.96 14.86 -1.38
CA SER A 504 -2.06 15.86 -0.30
C SER A 504 -2.87 15.36 0.92
N LYS A 505 -3.36 14.12 0.88
CA LYS A 505 -4.08 13.46 1.98
C LYS A 505 -3.14 12.60 2.79
#